data_AF-B6BIM2-F1
#
_entry.id   AF-B6BIM2-F1
#
_cell.length_a   1.000
_cell.length_b   1.000
_cell.length_c   1.000
_cell.angle_alpha   90.00
_cell.angle_beta   90.00
_cell.angle_gamma   90.00
#
_symmetry.space_group_name_H-M   'P 1'
#
loop_
_entity.id
_entity.type
_entity.pdbx_description
1 polymer ?
#
loop_
_entity_poly.entity_id
_entity_poly.type
_entity_poly.pdbx_seq_one_letter_code
_entity_poly.pdbx_strand_id
1 'polypeptide(L)'
;MNKILKYDNLTDRFPHLQDGLCNAIQNEFLEIKKVNYTCPTYAKACKKYPKLEYADCVIYSPFMDKKNHDYETFIFIDSQGGILEHICDRNLNLYGMLENVNRLFVNTEYEIDRKNAEA
;
A
#
# COMPACT_ATOMS: atom_id res chain seq x y z
N MET A 1 -3.92 21.10 16.42
CA MET A 1 -4.93 20.57 15.46
C MET A 1 -4.83 19.05 15.52
N ASN A 2 -5.92 18.36 15.89
CA ASN A 2 -5.98 16.91 15.69
C ASN A 2 -6.08 16.68 14.20
N LYS A 3 -5.09 15.99 13.63
CA LYS A 3 -5.07 15.68 12.20
C LYS A 3 -6.12 14.60 11.94
N ILE A 4 -6.99 14.82 10.94
CA ILE A 4 -7.99 13.84 10.54
C ILE A 4 -7.26 12.67 9.86
N LEU A 5 -7.49 11.46 10.35
CA LEU A 5 -6.88 10.25 9.80
C LEU A 5 -7.64 9.80 8.56
N LYS A 6 -6.94 9.23 7.57
CA LYS A 6 -7.54 8.72 6.33
C LYS A 6 -8.41 7.48 6.55
N TYR A 7 -7.94 6.53 7.34
CA TYR A 7 -8.60 5.24 7.56
C TYR A 7 -8.93 5.03 9.04
N ASP A 8 -10.16 4.60 9.33
CA ASP A 8 -10.63 4.39 10.71
C ASP A 8 -10.04 3.14 11.38
N ASN A 9 -9.73 2.11 10.59
CA ASN A 9 -9.41 0.78 11.08
C ASN A 9 -8.05 0.24 10.63
N LEU A 10 -7.12 1.12 10.20
CA LEU A 10 -5.83 0.68 9.64
C LEU A 10 -5.01 -0.14 10.64
N THR A 11 -4.88 0.33 11.87
CA THR A 11 -4.13 -0.34 12.94
C THR A 11 -4.80 -1.61 13.43
N ASP A 12 -6.14 -1.63 13.45
CA ASP A 12 -6.90 -2.83 13.79
C ASP A 12 -6.77 -3.91 12.71
N ARG A 13 -6.73 -3.48 11.44
CA ARG A 13 -6.61 -4.39 10.30
C ARG A 13 -5.20 -4.97 10.16
N PHE A 14 -4.18 -4.17 10.47
CA PHE A 14 -2.77 -4.52 10.34
C PHE A 14 -2.03 -4.25 11.66
N PRO A 15 -2.27 -5.08 12.70
CA PRO A 15 -1.73 -4.86 14.05
C PRO A 15 -0.19 -4.95 14.14
N HIS A 16 0.46 -5.53 13.14
CA HIS A 16 1.92 -5.64 13.08
C HIS A 16 2.56 -4.66 12.09
N LEU A 17 1.77 -3.77 11.49
CA LEU A 17 2.29 -2.72 10.63
C LEU A 17 3.06 -1.70 11.46
N GLN A 18 4.28 -1.40 11.06
CA GLN A 18 5.13 -0.45 11.76
C GLN A 18 4.49 0.95 11.81
N ASP A 19 4.56 1.60 12.97
CA ASP A 19 3.96 2.93 13.20
C ASP A 19 4.36 3.98 12.16
N GLY A 20 5.61 3.95 11.70
CA GLY A 20 6.08 4.84 10.64
C GLY A 20 5.31 4.67 9.32
N LEU A 21 5.01 3.42 8.94
CA LEU A 21 4.23 3.12 7.74
C LEU A 21 2.74 3.45 7.94
N CYS A 22 2.19 3.12 9.11
CA CYS A 22 0.83 3.53 9.48
C CYS A 22 0.66 5.04 9.35
N ASN A 23 1.57 5.80 9.95
CA ASN A 23 1.56 7.26 9.87
C ASN A 23 1.69 7.72 8.43
N ALA A 24 2.65 7.20 7.65
CA ALA A 24 2.82 7.62 6.26
C ALA A 24 1.57 7.36 5.39
N ILE A 25 0.87 6.24 5.61
CA ILE A 25 -0.40 5.92 4.92
C ILE A 25 -1.52 6.87 5.37
N GLN A 26 -1.67 7.09 6.67
CA GLN A 26 -2.69 7.99 7.23
C GLN A 26 -2.48 9.45 6.79
N ASN A 27 -1.24 9.81 6.44
CA ASN A 27 -0.84 11.14 5.97
C ASN A 27 -0.71 11.21 4.43
N GLU A 28 -1.09 10.15 3.70
CA GLU A 28 -1.05 10.08 2.23
C GLU A 28 0.32 10.19 1.57
N PHE A 29 1.41 10.06 2.34
CA PHE A 29 2.74 9.93 1.77
C PHE A 29 2.93 8.58 1.08
N LEU A 30 2.25 7.55 1.58
CA LEU A 30 2.22 6.21 1.00
C LEU A 30 0.79 5.75 0.77
N GLU A 31 0.62 4.85 -0.19
CA GLU A 31 -0.63 4.15 -0.47
C GLU A 31 -0.47 2.66 -0.16
N ILE A 32 -1.56 2.04 0.28
CA ILE A 32 -1.67 0.60 0.50
C ILE A 32 -2.70 0.02 -0.47
N LYS A 33 -2.31 -1.04 -1.19
CA LYS A 33 -3.18 -1.77 -2.12
C LYS A 33 -3.13 -3.26 -1.84
N LYS A 34 -4.24 -3.92 -2.13
CA LYS A 34 -4.38 -5.38 -2.09
C LYS A 34 -3.64 -5.97 -3.29
N VAL A 35 -2.95 -7.08 -3.10
CA VAL A 35 -2.31 -7.82 -4.19
C VAL A 35 -3.33 -8.77 -4.83
N ASN A 36 -3.49 -8.69 -6.15
CA ASN A 36 -4.27 -9.64 -6.93
C ASN A 36 -3.42 -10.90 -7.20
N TYR A 37 -3.70 -11.95 -6.43
CA TYR A 37 -3.01 -13.23 -6.52
C TYR A 37 -3.37 -14.06 -7.76
N THR A 38 -4.46 -13.70 -8.45
CA THR A 38 -4.92 -14.40 -9.66
C THR A 38 -4.25 -13.89 -10.94
N CYS A 39 -3.54 -12.77 -10.87
CA CYS A 39 -2.99 -12.17 -12.08
C CYS A 39 -1.67 -12.85 -12.52
N PRO A 40 -1.42 -12.99 -13.84
CA PRO A 40 -0.19 -13.60 -14.35
C PRO A 40 1.09 -12.85 -13.92
N THR A 41 0.97 -11.54 -13.69
CA THR A 41 2.08 -10.69 -13.27
C THR A 41 2.57 -11.05 -11.87
N TYR A 42 1.64 -11.28 -10.93
CA TYR A 42 1.95 -11.75 -9.59
C TYR A 42 2.61 -13.13 -9.61
N ALA A 43 2.04 -14.07 -10.37
CA ALA A 43 2.62 -15.42 -10.50
C ALA A 43 4.07 -15.39 -11.03
N LYS A 44 4.40 -14.46 -11.94
CA LYS A 44 5.78 -14.23 -12.39
C LYS A 44 6.64 -13.60 -11.30
N ALA A 45 6.11 -12.64 -10.56
CA ALA A 45 6.82 -12.00 -9.46
C ALA A 45 7.18 -13.01 -8.36
N CYS A 46 6.26 -13.91 -7.99
CA CYS A 46 6.52 -14.96 -6.99
C CYS A 46 7.63 -15.93 -7.41
N LYS A 47 7.82 -16.19 -8.71
CA LYS A 47 8.96 -17.01 -9.18
C LYS A 47 10.31 -16.34 -8.91
N LYS A 48 10.36 -15.01 -8.94
CA LYS A 48 11.57 -14.22 -8.68
C LYS A 48 11.75 -13.91 -7.20
N TYR A 49 10.64 -13.68 -6.49
CA TYR A 49 10.59 -13.32 -5.08
C TYR A 49 9.63 -14.28 -4.35
N PRO A 50 10.10 -15.47 -3.93
CA PRO A 50 9.23 -16.52 -3.39
C PRO A 50 8.39 -16.09 -2.18
N LYS A 51 8.91 -15.18 -1.34
CA LYS A 51 8.17 -14.66 -0.17
C LYS A 51 6.88 -13.92 -0.55
N LEU A 52 6.78 -13.44 -1.79
CA LEU A 52 5.56 -12.79 -2.27
C LEU A 52 4.36 -13.73 -2.22
N GLU A 53 4.53 -15.05 -2.24
CA GLU A 53 3.41 -16.00 -2.13
C GLU A 53 2.54 -15.76 -0.89
N TYR A 54 3.11 -15.20 0.17
CA TYR A 54 2.42 -14.86 1.42
C TYR A 54 1.92 -13.42 1.49
N ALA A 55 2.15 -12.61 0.45
CA ALA A 55 1.81 -11.20 0.44
C ALA A 55 0.30 -10.99 0.33
N ASP A 56 -0.23 -10.20 1.26
CA ASP A 56 -1.62 -9.78 1.25
C ASP A 56 -1.77 -8.42 0.58
N CYS A 57 -0.89 -7.48 0.92
CA CYS A 57 -0.91 -6.10 0.46
C CYS A 57 0.50 -5.62 0.08
N VAL A 58 0.54 -4.50 -0.64
CA VAL A 58 1.77 -3.75 -0.95
C VAL A 58 1.59 -2.29 -0.59
N ILE A 59 2.65 -1.69 -0.06
CA ILE A 59 2.75 -0.28 0.27
C ILE A 59 3.76 0.36 -0.68
N TYR A 60 3.39 1.49 -1.29
CA TYR A 60 4.21 2.21 -2.27
C TYR A 60 3.92 3.71 -2.25
N SER A 61 4.77 4.49 -2.92
CA SER A 61 4.55 5.94 -3.08
C SER A 61 3.77 6.21 -4.36
N PRO A 62 2.53 6.73 -4.29
CA PRO A 62 1.71 6.95 -5.49
C PRO A 62 2.16 8.13 -6.35
N PHE A 63 3.04 9.01 -5.81
CA PHE A 63 3.45 10.26 -6.44
C PHE A 63 4.87 10.21 -7.01
N MET A 64 5.40 9.03 -7.31
CA MET A 64 6.78 8.94 -7.80
C MET A 64 6.89 9.33 -9.27
N ASP A 65 7.68 10.38 -9.53
CA ASP A 65 8.00 10.81 -10.89
C ASP A 65 8.68 9.68 -11.68
N LYS A 66 8.36 9.58 -12.98
CA LYS A 66 8.96 8.58 -13.90
C LYS A 66 10.48 8.54 -13.89
N LYS A 67 11.13 9.67 -13.60
CA LYS A 67 12.60 9.79 -13.52
C LYS A 67 13.18 9.11 -12.26
N ASN A 68 12.36 8.92 -11.23
CA ASN A 68 12.73 8.36 -9.94
C ASN A 68 12.19 6.95 -9.74
N HIS A 69 11.51 6.35 -10.74
CA HIS A 69 11.01 4.96 -10.69
C HIS A 69 12.12 3.95 -10.37
N ASP A 70 13.37 4.27 -10.70
CA ASP A 70 14.55 3.48 -10.33
C ASP A 70 14.76 3.32 -8.82
N TYR A 71 14.20 4.22 -8.02
CA TYR A 71 14.25 4.24 -6.56
C TYR A 71 12.90 3.85 -5.93
N GLU A 72 11.92 3.46 -6.74
CA GLU A 72 10.63 3.05 -6.23
C GLU A 72 10.79 1.79 -5.38
N THR A 73 10.29 1.87 -4.16
CA THR A 73 10.38 0.78 -3.19
C THR A 73 8.98 0.29 -2.90
N PHE A 74 8.76 -1.00 -3.16
CA PHE A 74 7.52 -1.70 -2.87
C PHE A 74 7.71 -2.52 -1.61
N ILE A 75 6.90 -2.24 -0.60
CA ILE A 75 6.94 -2.95 0.68
C ILE A 75 5.77 -3.92 0.70
N PHE A 76 6.07 -5.21 0.56
CA PHE A 76 5.06 -6.25 0.62
C PHE A 76 4.86 -6.71 2.05
N ILE A 77 3.59 -6.80 2.44
CA ILE A 77 3.18 -7.16 3.80
C ILE A 77 2.21 -8.34 3.77
N ASP A 78 2.20 -9.10 4.86
CA ASP A 78 1.21 -10.15 5.10
C ASP A 78 -0.16 -9.58 5.54
N SER A 79 -1.10 -10.49 5.82
CA SER A 79 -2.48 -10.14 6.19
C SER A 79 -2.64 -9.46 7.57
N GLN A 80 -1.57 -9.40 8.37
CA GLN A 80 -1.50 -8.78 9.69
C GLN A 80 -0.61 -7.53 9.71
N GLY A 81 0.04 -7.18 8.59
CA GLY A 81 0.92 -6.02 8.48
C GLY A 81 2.40 -6.32 8.69
N GLY A 82 2.78 -7.58 8.85
CA GLY A 82 4.17 -8.00 8.93
C GLY A 82 4.86 -7.82 7.58
N ILE A 83 6.04 -7.19 7.59
CA ILE A 83 6.84 -6.99 6.38
C ILE A 83 7.40 -8.33 5.91
N LEU A 84 7.13 -8.67 4.65
CA LEU A 84 7.66 -9.87 3.99
C LEU A 84 8.91 -9.57 3.17
N GLU A 85 8.85 -8.50 2.36
CA GLU A 85 9.93 -8.15 1.44
C GLU A 85 9.89 -6.67 1.06
N HIS A 86 11.07 -6.08 0.87
CA HIS A 86 11.25 -4.80 0.21
C HIS A 86 11.79 -5.05 -1.20
N ILE A 87 11.09 -4.57 -2.22
CA ILE A 87 11.50 -4.75 -3.61
C ILE A 87 11.71 -3.39 -4.26
N CYS A 88 12.95 -3.13 -4.66
CA CYS A 88 13.32 -1.98 -5.50
C CYS A 88 13.73 -2.53 -6.87
N ASP A 89 12.75 -2.85 -7.71
CA ASP A 89 13.00 -3.45 -9.02
C ASP A 89 12.22 -2.72 -10.10
N ARG A 90 12.97 -2.08 -10.99
CA ARG A 90 12.48 -1.36 -12.18
C ARG A 90 11.61 -2.22 -13.10
N ASN A 91 11.80 -3.54 -13.02
CA ASN A 91 11.06 -4.51 -13.83
C ASN A 91 9.88 -5.12 -13.07
N LEU A 92 9.66 -4.76 -11.81
CA LEU A 92 8.47 -5.20 -11.09
C LEU A 92 7.27 -4.42 -11.61
N ASN A 93 6.56 -5.04 -12.55
CA ASN A 93 5.36 -4.46 -13.10
C ASN A 93 4.19 -4.66 -12.13
N LEU A 94 3.67 -3.59 -11.55
CA LEU A 94 2.47 -3.62 -10.70
C LEU A 94 1.17 -3.54 -11.50
N TYR A 95 1.24 -3.31 -12.81
CA TYR A 95 0.06 -3.18 -13.66
C TYR A 95 -0.77 -4.47 -13.64
N GLY A 96 -2.05 -4.33 -13.26
CA GLY A 96 -2.97 -5.45 -13.09
C GLY A 96 -2.69 -6.32 -11.85
N MET A 97 -1.76 -5.92 -10.97
CA MET A 97 -1.43 -6.63 -9.73
C MET A 97 -2.08 -6.00 -8.50
N LEU A 98 -2.60 -4.77 -8.61
CA LEU A 98 -3.09 -4.00 -7.47
C LEU A 98 -4.60 -3.83 -7.50
N GLU A 99 -5.22 -4.01 -6.34
CA GLU A 99 -6.65 -3.83 -6.09
C GLU A 99 -6.86 -2.95 -4.86
N ASN A 100 -8.07 -2.39 -4.73
CA ASN A 100 -8.43 -1.67 -3.52
C ASN A 100 -8.51 -2.64 -2.33
N VAL A 101 -8.08 -2.17 -1.16
CA VAL A 101 -8.23 -2.95 0.08
C VAL A 101 -9.67 -2.84 0.55
N ASN A 102 -10.51 -3.81 0.17
CA ASN A 102 -11.96 -3.81 0.45
C ASN A 102 -12.35 -3.78 1.94
N ARG A 103 -11.38 -3.88 2.85
CA ARG A 103 -11.60 -3.92 4.31
C ARG A 103 -10.99 -2.73 5.05
N LEU A 104 -10.54 -1.70 4.33
CA LEU A 104 -10.16 -0.42 4.92
C LEU A 104 -11.31 0.57 4.77
N PHE A 105 -11.71 1.20 5.87
CA PHE A 105 -12.79 2.18 5.89
C PHE A 105 -12.21 3.58 5.89
N VAL A 106 -12.52 4.33 4.83
CA VAL A 106 -12.13 5.74 4.74
C VAL A 106 -12.95 6.53 5.75
N ASN A 107 -12.27 7.33 6.56
CA ASN A 107 -12.90 8.17 7.56
C ASN A 107 -13.79 9.23 6.88
N THR A 108 -15.02 9.38 7.36
CA THR A 108 -16.01 10.30 6.77
C THR A 108 -15.60 11.78 6.89
N GLU A 109 -15.03 12.19 8.03
CA GLU A 109 -14.54 13.57 8.20
C GLU A 109 -13.39 13.87 7.24
N TYR A 110 -12.52 12.89 7.01
CA TYR A 110 -11.42 13.00 6.06
C TYR A 110 -11.94 13.18 4.61
N GLU A 111 -12.97 12.43 4.20
CA GLU A 111 -13.57 12.60 2.86
C GLU A 111 -14.20 13.99 2.69
N ILE A 112 -14.83 14.53 3.73
CA ILE A 112 -15.43 15.86 3.71
C ILE A 112 -14.34 16.93 3.60
N ASP A 113 -13.29 16.84 4.42
CA ASP A 113 -12.16 17.76 4.40
C ASP A 113 -11.49 17.81 3.02
N ARG A 114 -11.26 16.63 2.42
CA ARG A 114 -10.68 16.52 1.08
C ARG A 114 -11.56 17.13 0.00
N LYS A 115 -12.88 16.86 0.02
CA LYS A 115 -13.82 17.46 -0.95
C LYS A 115 -13.87 18.98 -0.84
N ASN A 116 -13.76 19.52 0.38
CA ASN A 116 -13.72 20.96 0.60
C ASN A 116 -12.40 21.59 0.15
N ALA A 117 -11.28 20.87 0.21
CA ALA A 117 -9.98 21.34 -0.27
C ALA A 117 -9.86 21.33 -1.80
N GLU A 118 -10.65 20.49 -2.49
CA GLU A 118 -10.68 20.35 -3.95
C GLU A 118 -11.72 21.29 -4.63
N ALA A 119 -12.56 21.98 -3.85
CA ALA A 119 -13.63 22.90 -4.30
C ALA A 119 -13.17 24.36 -4.34
#